data_AF-A0A1H0YR20-F1
#
_entry.id   AF-A0A1H0YR20-F1
#
_cell.length_a   1.000
_cell.length_b   1.000
_cell.length_c   1.000
_cell.angle_alpha   90.00
_cell.angle_beta   90.00
_cell.angle_gamma   90.00
#
_symmetry.space_group_name_H-M   'P 1'
#
loop_
_entity.id
_entity.type
_entity.pdbx_description
1 polymer ?
#
loop_
_entity_poly.entity_id
_entity_poly.type
_entity_poly.pdbx_seq_one_letter_code
_entity_poly.pdbx_strand_id
1 'polypeptide(L)' 'MPRKICVEVKETGSGHPYLIVEPYEDTGLPDDKRISVKFPEGTTIEHANDLARTLNKTTYSIEVVPWG' A
#
# COMPACT_ATOMS: atom_id res chain seq x y z
N MET A 1 -11.24 -12.87 12.46
CA MET A 1 -11.32 -12.79 10.98
C MET A 1 -10.13 -11.96 10.50
N PRO A 2 -9.39 -12.39 9.46
CA PRO A 2 -8.31 -11.57 8.92
C PRO A 2 -8.89 -10.24 8.46
N ARG A 3 -8.32 -9.13 8.95
CA ARG A 3 -8.77 -7.79 8.55
C ARG A 3 -8.50 -7.64 7.05
N LYS A 4 -9.55 -7.40 6.27
CA LYS A 4 -9.38 -7.06 4.86
C LYS A 4 -8.60 -5.75 4.78
N ILE A 5 -7.62 -5.68 3.89
CA ILE A 5 -6.82 -4.48 3.64
C ILE A 5 -7.07 -3.99 2.21
N CYS A 6 -6.99 -2.68 2.03
CA CYS A 6 -6.98 -1.99 0.76
C CYS A 6 -5.57 -1.45 0.52
N VAL A 7 -5.05 -1.67 -0.70
CA VAL A 7 -3.78 -1.10 -1.13
C VAL A 7 -4.04 -0.10 -2.26
N GLU A 8 -3.62 1.13 -2.09
CA GLU A 8 -3.75 2.20 -3.08
C GLU A 8 -2.38 2.70 -3.53
N VAL A 9 -2.30 3.20 -4.77
CA VAL A 9 -1.12 3.90 -5.29
C VAL A 9 -1.42 5.38 -5.32
N LYS A 10 -0.46 6.18 -4.84
CA LYS A 10 -0.49 7.64 -4.98
C LYS A 10 0.84 8.14 -5.52
N GLU A 11 0.84 9.35 -6.05
CA GLU A 11 2.05 10.03 -6.52
C GLU A 11 2.41 11.17 -5.59
N THR A 12 3.70 11.36 -5.35
CA THR A 12 4.21 12.58 -4.72
C THR A 12 4.06 13.75 -5.69
N GLY A 13 4.20 14.98 -5.21
CA GLY A 13 4.22 16.17 -6.09
C GLY A 13 5.35 16.16 -7.14
N SER A 14 6.33 15.25 -7.02
CA SER A 14 7.40 15.03 -7.98
C SER A 14 7.10 13.90 -8.99
N GLY A 15 5.90 13.33 -8.99
CA GLY A 15 5.51 12.21 -9.86
C GLY A 15 6.09 10.85 -9.45
N HIS A 16 6.60 10.72 -8.22
CA HIS A 16 7.16 9.46 -7.74
C HIS A 16 6.06 8.64 -7.04
N PRO A 17 5.84 7.37 -7.44
CA PRO A 17 4.77 6.58 -6.86
C PRO A 17 5.10 6.11 -5.44
N TYR A 18 4.07 5.89 -4.63
CA TYR A 18 4.12 5.22 -3.34
C TYR A 18 2.83 4.45 -3.07
N LEU A 19 2.91 3.41 -2.24
CA LEU A 19 1.74 2.63 -1.80
C LEU A 19 1.23 3.15 -0.46
N ILE A 20 -0.08 3.16 -0.32
CA ILE A 20 -0.76 3.28 0.97
C ILE A 20 -1.49 1.97 1.24
N VAL A 21 -1.28 1.41 2.43
CA VAL A 21 -1.98 0.22 2.91
C VAL A 21 -2.87 0.62 4.08
N GLU A 22 -4.16 0.33 3.94
CA GLU A 22 -5.20 0.67 4.93
C GLU A 22 -6.13 -0.51 5.17
N PRO A 23 -6.80 -0.61 6.32
CA PRO A 23 -7.90 -1.56 6.49
C PRO A 23 -9.08 -1.23 5.57
N TYR A 24 -9.66 -2.23 4.92
CA TYR A 24 -10.78 -2.10 3.97
C TYR A 24 -12.08 -1.63 4.64
N GLU A 25 -12.30 -2.03 5.89
CA GLU A 25 -13.38 -1.48 6.68
C GLU A 25 -12.92 -0.11 7.21
N ASP A 26 -13.63 0.93 6.81
CA ASP A 26 -13.47 2.30 7.31
C ASP A 26 -13.64 2.26 8.83
N THR A 27 -12.50 2.13 9.50
CA THR A 27 -12.42 1.97 10.95
C THR A 27 -12.23 3.33 11.60
N GLY A 28 -12.38 4.43 10.84
CA GLY A 28 -12.06 5.79 11.30
C GLY A 28 -10.62 5.88 11.80
N LEU A 29 -9.70 5.11 11.20
CA LEU A 29 -8.33 5.08 11.67
C LEU A 29 -7.68 6.42 11.35
N PRO A 30 -7.08 7.08 12.36
CA PRO A 30 -6.36 8.31 12.12
C PRO A 30 -5.18 8.04 11.16
N ASP A 31 -4.84 9.07 10.36
CA ASP A 31 -3.85 9.01 9.27
C ASP A 31 -2.48 8.42 9.71
N ASP A 32 -2.16 8.48 11.00
CA ASP A 32 -0.95 7.96 11.64
C ASP A 32 -0.89 6.42 11.72
N LYS A 33 -1.99 5.71 11.38
CA LYS A 33 -2.01 4.24 11.30
C LYS A 33 -1.97 3.70 9.87
N ARG A 34 -1.77 4.56 8.88
CA ARG A 34 -1.54 4.19 7.48
C ARG A 34 -0.10 3.76 7.28
N ILE A 35 0.12 2.61 6.63
CA ILE A 35 1.47 2.22 6.20
C ILE A 35 1.70 2.80 4.82
N SER A 36 2.71 3.67 4.71
CA SER A 36 3.16 4.20 3.43
C SER A 36 4.46 3.53 3.00
N VAL A 37 4.49 2.95 1.81
CA VAL A 37 5.68 2.32 1.23
C VAL A 37 6.15 3.15 0.06
N LYS A 38 7.34 3.75 0.18
CA LYS A 38 7.97 4.47 -0.93
C LYS A 38 8.62 3.48 -1.87
N PHE A 39 8.37 3.64 -3.17
CA PHE A 39 9.07 2.84 -4.17
C PHE A 39 10.52 3.31 -4.39
N PRO A 40 11.41 2.45 -4.86
CA PRO A 40 12.73 2.86 -5.33
C PRO A 40 12.61 3.74 -6.58
N GLU A 41 13.60 4.62 -6.78
CA GLU A 41 13.71 5.48 -7.97
C GLU A 41 13.66 4.64 -9.26
N GLY A 42 12.96 5.14 -10.28
CA GLY A 42 12.74 4.43 -11.55
C GLY A 42 11.53 3.50 -11.57
N THR A 43 10.81 3.33 -10.46
CA THR A 43 9.53 2.62 -10.44
C THR A 43 8.46 3.46 -11.13
N THR A 44 7.81 2.90 -12.15
CA THR A 44 6.71 3.57 -12.87
C THR A 44 5.38 3.42 -12.13
N ILE A 45 4.45 4.32 -12.43
CA ILE A 45 3.08 4.27 -11.90
C ILE A 45 2.35 2.97 -12.31
N GLU A 46 2.65 2.44 -13.50
CA GLU A 46 2.08 1.18 -13.99
C GLU A 46 2.56 -0.02 -13.16
N HIS A 47 3.86 -0.12 -12.89
CA HIS A 47 4.41 -1.17 -12.02
C HIS A 47 3.85 -1.08 -10.59
N ALA A 48 3.70 0.13 -10.07
CA ALA A 48 3.08 0.36 -8.76
C ALA A 48 1.62 -0.11 -8.72
N ASN A 49 0.85 0.19 -9.77
CA ASN A 49 -0.55 -0.25 -9.90
C ASN A 49 -0.68 -1.77 -10.03
N ASP A 50 0.20 -2.42 -10.78
CA ASP A 50 0.20 -3.88 -10.91
C ASP A 50 0.54 -4.57 -9.58
N LEU A 51 1.46 -4.01 -8.79
CA LEU A 51 1.73 -4.49 -7.45
C LEU A 51 0.51 -4.29 -6.54
N ALA A 52 -0.10 -3.10 -6.52
CA ALA A 52 -1.29 -2.84 -5.70
C ALA A 52 -2.46 -3.79 -6.06
N ARG A 53 -2.71 -4.03 -7.35
CA ARG A 53 -3.71 -5.01 -7.81
C ARG A 53 -3.40 -6.42 -7.32
N THR A 54 -2.13 -6.81 -7.37
CA THR A 54 -1.68 -8.12 -6.88
C THR A 54 -1.94 -8.22 -5.38
N LEU A 55 -1.50 -7.24 -4.58
CA LEU A 55 -1.68 -7.24 -3.13
C LEU A 55 -3.14 -7.25 -2.70
N ASN A 56 -4.02 -6.49 -3.37
CA ASN A 56 -5.46 -6.50 -3.10
C ASN A 56 -6.12 -7.86 -3.40
N LYS A 57 -5.63 -8.61 -4.41
CA LYS A 57 -6.10 -9.98 -4.70
C LYS A 57 -5.63 -11.00 -3.67
N THR A 58 -4.48 -10.77 -3.03
CA THR A 58 -3.86 -11.69 -2.07
C THR A 58 -4.30 -11.43 -0.62
N THR A 59 -5.55 -11.02 -0.41
CA THR A 59 -6.14 -10.33 0.76
C THR A 59 -6.04 -11.03 2.14
N TYR A 60 -5.22 -12.07 2.28
CA TYR A 60 -5.10 -12.90 3.48
C TYR A 60 -3.71 -12.97 4.13
N SER A 61 -2.62 -12.48 3.51
CA SER A 61 -1.27 -12.79 4.01
C SER A 61 -0.19 -11.72 3.74
N ILE A 62 -0.47 -10.43 3.96
CA ILE A 62 0.62 -9.43 3.97
C ILE A 62 1.22 -9.35 5.37
N GLU A 63 2.40 -9.94 5.55
CA GLU A 63 3.21 -9.79 6.75
C GLU A 63 4.23 -8.67 6.52
N VAL A 64 4.25 -7.68 7.42
CA VAL A 64 5.26 -6.61 7.41
C VAL A 64 6.47 -7.12 8.17
N VAL A 65 7.52 -7.50 7.45
CA VAL A 65 8.79 -7.95 8.06
C VAL A 65 9.68 -6.73 8.30
N PRO A 66 10.06 -6.42 9.56
CA PRO A 66 10.98 -5.32 9.85
C PRO A 66 12.37 -5.65 9.27
N TRP A 67 12.92 -4.72 8.48
CA TRP A 67 14.33 -4.75 8.12
C TRP A 67 15.12 -4.12 9.28
N GLY A 68 15.93 -4.95 9.94
CA GLY A 68 16.84 -4.53 11.02
C GLY A 68 18.07 -3.80 10.50
#